data_AF-A0A9E4L8T1-F1
#
_entry.id   AF-A0A9E4L8T1-F1
#
_cell.length_a   1.000
_cell.length_b   1.000
_cell.length_c   1.000
_cell.angle_alpha   90.00
_cell.angle_beta   90.00
_cell.angle_gamma   90.00
#
_symmetry.space_group_name_H-M   'P 1'
#
loop_
_entity.id
_entity.type
_entity.pdbx_description
1 polymer ?
#
loop_
_entity_poly.entity_id
_entity_poly.type
_entity_poly.pdbx_seq_one_letter_code
_entity_poly.pdbx_strand_id
1 'polypeptide(L)'
;MDQDQQTQRAIRMQEKYSEQLMALPNVVGTAVGLRKRQGQFTDQVALVVMVARKLPRASLAPAELVPRELEGVPVDVLETGAFHSI
;
A
#
# COMPACT_ATOMS: atom_id res chain seq x y z
N MET A 1 13.97 18.92 -3.37
CA MET A 1 13.78 18.25 -4.68
C MET A 1 13.69 16.73 -4.51
N ASP A 2 13.46 16.26 -3.28
CA ASP A 2 13.66 14.88 -2.85
C ASP A 2 12.35 14.07 -2.87
N GLN A 3 11.21 14.75 -2.76
CA GLN A 3 9.88 14.13 -2.85
C GLN A 3 9.58 13.60 -4.26
N ASP A 4 10.07 14.28 -5.31
CA ASP A 4 9.84 13.86 -6.70
C ASP A 4 10.52 12.52 -7.00
N GLN A 5 11.76 12.35 -6.54
CA GLN A 5 12.52 11.11 -6.74
C GLN A 5 11.91 9.93 -5.96
N GLN A 6 11.45 10.16 -4.73
CA GLN A 6 10.75 9.12 -3.96
C GLN A 6 9.40 8.77 -4.60
N THR A 7 8.67 9.76 -5.12
CA THR A 7 7.41 9.55 -5.82
C THR A 7 7.59 8.73 -7.09
N GLN A 8 8.57 9.08 -7.93
CA GLN A 8 8.88 8.32 -9.14
C GLN A 8 9.30 6.88 -8.84
N ARG A 9 10.05 6.65 -7.75
CA ARG A 9 10.36 5.30 -7.28
C ARG A 9 9.09 4.56 -6.88
N ALA A 10 8.26 5.16 -6.03
CA ALA A 10 7.02 4.54 -5.58
C ALA A 10 6.06 4.23 -6.74
N ILE A 11 5.97 5.08 -7.77
CA ILE A 11 5.17 4.84 -8.98
C ILE A 11 5.69 3.63 -9.75
N ARG A 12 7.00 3.54 -10.03
CA ARG A 12 7.54 2.36 -10.72
C ARG A 12 7.28 1.07 -9.96
N MET A 13 7.37 1.12 -8.63
CA MET A 13 7.09 -0.03 -7.78
C MET A 13 5.60 -0.35 -7.78
N GLN A 14 4.73 0.65 -7.71
CA GLN A 14 3.29 0.46 -7.90
C GLN A 14 3.04 -0.24 -9.22
N GLU A 15 3.54 0.25 -10.35
CA GLU A 15 3.29 -0.35 -11.66
C GLU A 15 3.79 -1.80 -11.72
N LYS A 16 5.03 -2.05 -11.30
CA LYS A 16 5.67 -3.37 -11.31
C LYS A 16 4.95 -4.40 -10.44
N TYR A 17 4.41 -3.97 -9.29
CA TYR A 17 3.74 -4.87 -8.34
C TYR A 17 2.21 -4.75 -8.36
N SER A 18 1.64 -3.83 -9.15
CA SER A 18 0.19 -3.56 -9.16
C SER A 18 -0.59 -4.80 -9.56
N GLU A 19 -0.17 -5.49 -10.62
CA GLU A 19 -0.80 -6.72 -11.10
C GLU A 19 -0.73 -7.83 -10.04
N GLN A 20 0.42 -8.00 -9.38
CA GLN A 20 0.60 -9.00 -8.33
C GLN A 20 -0.22 -8.67 -7.08
N LEU A 21 -0.26 -7.40 -6.67
CA LEU A 21 -1.02 -6.94 -5.53
C LEU A 21 -2.52 -7.03 -5.81
N MET A 22 -2.99 -6.63 -6.99
CA MET A 22 -4.40 -6.75 -7.38
C MET A 22 -4.84 -8.21 -7.58
N ALA A 23 -3.92 -9.14 -7.80
CA ALA A 23 -4.23 -10.57 -7.80
C ALA A 23 -4.52 -11.13 -6.39
N LEU A 24 -4.19 -10.39 -5.33
CA LEU A 24 -4.49 -10.81 -3.96
C LEU A 24 -5.97 -10.62 -3.65
N PRO A 25 -6.64 -11.61 -3.05
CA PRO A 25 -8.08 -11.57 -2.82
C PRO A 25 -8.53 -10.45 -1.88
N ASN A 26 -7.62 -9.94 -1.04
CA ASN A 26 -7.91 -8.90 -0.06
C ASN A 26 -7.60 -7.48 -0.55
N VAL A 27 -6.90 -7.32 -1.69
CA VAL A 27 -6.50 -6.02 -2.21
C VAL A 27 -7.61 -5.45 -3.09
N VAL A 28 -8.03 -4.23 -2.77
CA VAL A 28 -9.04 -3.49 -3.54
C VAL A 28 -8.43 -2.41 -4.41
N GLY A 29 -7.20 -1.98 -4.12
CA GLY A 29 -6.50 -0.99 -4.93
C GLY A 29 -5.08 -0.72 -4.46
N THR A 30 -4.31 -0.04 -5.30
CA THR A 30 -2.98 0.47 -4.96
C THR A 30 -2.91 1.94 -5.35
N ALA A 31 -2.20 2.74 -4.57
CA ALA A 31 -1.98 4.16 -4.81
C ALA A 31 -0.58 4.55 -4.33
N VAL A 32 -0.03 5.62 -4.89
CA VAL A 32 1.20 6.24 -4.37
C VAL A 32 0.79 7.52 -3.64
N GLY A 33 1.27 7.68 -2.42
CA GLY A 33 0.92 8.84 -1.62
C GLY A 33 1.85 9.04 -0.45
N LEU A 34 1.61 10.11 0.30
CA LEU A 34 2.31 10.38 1.54
C LEU A 34 1.89 9.36 2.59
N ARG A 35 2.86 8.72 3.23
CA ARG A 35 2.62 7.75 4.29
C ARG A 35 1.88 8.42 5.44
N LYS A 36 0.81 7.81 5.92
CA LYS A 36 0.05 8.30 7.07
C LYS A 36 0.42 7.52 8.32
N ARG A 37 0.92 8.20 9.35
CA ARG A 37 1.32 7.58 10.61
C ARG A 37 0.61 8.28 11.77
N GLN A 38 -0.11 7.51 12.59
CA GLN A 38 -0.92 8.05 13.71
C GLN A 38 -1.86 9.19 13.32
N GLY A 39 -2.50 9.10 12.15
CA GLY A 39 -3.44 10.11 11.67
C GLY A 39 -2.81 11.30 10.94
N GLN A 40 -1.48 11.43 10.93
CA GLN A 40 -0.76 12.54 10.29
C GLN A 40 -0.06 12.08 9.01
N PHE A 41 -0.16 12.88 7.94
CA PHE A 41 0.63 12.68 6.74
C PHE A 41 2.09 13.00 7.07
N THR A 42 2.98 12.10 6.68
CA THR A 42 4.42 12.28 6.83
C THR A 42 5.03 12.79 5.53
N ASP A 43 6.25 13.32 5.59
CA ASP A 43 7.00 13.77 4.41
C ASP A 43 7.61 12.62 3.58
N GLN A 44 7.25 11.37 3.91
CA GLN A 44 7.75 10.17 3.25
C GLN A 44 6.72 9.66 2.25
N VAL A 45 7.15 9.47 1.00
CA VAL A 45 6.31 8.86 -0.03
C VAL A 45 6.31 7.35 0.14
N ALA A 46 5.13 6.75 0.11
CA ALA A 46 4.91 5.32 0.30
C ALA A 46 3.92 4.77 -0.73
N LEU A 47 4.02 3.48 -0.98
CA LEU A 47 3.02 2.74 -1.72
C LEU A 47 1.87 2.41 -0.78
N VAL A 48 0.71 3.04 -0.99
CA VAL A 48 -0.51 2.80 -0.23
C VAL A 48 -1.29 1.66 -0.87
N VAL A 49 -1.35 0.51 -0.21
CA VAL A 49 -2.13 -0.64 -0.64
C VAL A 49 -3.45 -0.65 0.13
N MET A 50 -4.53 -0.50 -0.60
CA MET A 50 -5.89 -0.50 -0.09
C MET A 50 -6.40 -1.95 -0.05
N VAL A 51 -6.79 -2.42 1.13
CA VAL A 51 -7.35 -3.75 1.35
C VAL A 51 -8.76 -3.66 1.92
N ALA A 52 -9.63 -4.61 1.56
CA ALA A 52 -11.00 -4.67 2.09
C ALA A 52 -11.01 -4.91 3.61
N ARG A 53 -10.08 -5.73 4.11
CA ARG A 53 -9.95 -6.05 5.54
C ARG A 53 -8.51 -6.38 5.91
N LYS A 54 -8.02 -5.85 7.03
CA LYS A 54 -6.74 -6.23 7.66
C LYS A 54 -6.90 -7.56 8.36
N LEU A 55 -6.57 -8.63 7.65
CA LEU A 55 -6.48 -9.95 8.24
C LEU A 55 -5.19 -10.09 9.07
N PRO A 56 -5.23 -10.84 10.18
CA PRO A 56 -4.03 -11.17 10.92
C PRO A 56 -3.10 -12.03 10.06
N ARG A 57 -1.79 -11.83 10.25
CA ARG A 57 -0.72 -12.53 9.51
C ARG A 57 -0.86 -14.05 9.54
N ALA A 58 -1.37 -14.59 10.64
CA ALA A 58 -1.57 -16.03 10.83
C ALA A 58 -2.68 -16.61 9.94
N SER A 59 -3.58 -15.77 9.41
CA SER A 59 -4.65 -16.16 8.49
C SER A 59 -4.34 -15.86 7.03
N LEU A 60 -3.17 -15.29 6.73
CA LEU A 60 -2.74 -14.97 5.36
C LEU A 60 -1.65 -15.97 4.95
N ALA A 61 -1.73 -16.48 3.72
CA ALA A 61 -0.62 -17.23 3.17
C ALA A 61 0.62 -16.32 3.03
N PRO A 62 1.84 -16.87 3.04
CA PRO A 62 3.07 -16.11 2.80
C PRO A 62 3.04 -15.31 1.49
N ALA A 63 2.35 -15.85 0.48
CA ALA A 63 2.15 -15.20 -0.81
C ALA A 63 1.10 -14.07 -0.79
N GLU A 64 0.20 -14.04 0.19
CA GLU A 64 -0.83 -13.00 0.37
C GLU A 64 -0.39 -11.87 1.30
N LEU A 65 0.76 -12.04 1.96
CA LEU A 65 1.32 -11.02 2.82
C LEU A 65 1.89 -9.88 1.99
N VAL A 66 1.26 -8.72 2.09
CA VAL A 66 1.79 -7.48 1.51
C VAL A 66 3.11 -7.12 2.22
N PRO A 67 4.23 -7.03 1.49
CA PRO A 67 5.52 -6.65 2.07
C PRO A 67 5.42 -5.22 2.63
N ARG A 68 6.09 -4.97 3.75
CA ARG A 68 6.11 -3.64 4.40
C ARG A 68 7.05 -2.65 3.73
N GLU A 69 7.92 -3.14 2.86
CA GLU A 69 8.91 -2.37 2.12
C GLU A 69 9.20 -3.09 0.81
N LEU A 70 9.32 -2.35 -0.27
CA LEU A 70 9.63 -2.85 -1.61
C LEU A 70 10.80 -2.04 -2.17
N GLU A 71 11.98 -2.66 -2.34
CA GLU A 71 13.22 -2.02 -2.82
C GLU A 71 13.52 -0.65 -2.14
N GLY A 72 13.31 -0.58 -0.83
CA GLY A 72 13.51 0.63 -0.02
C GLY A 72 12.36 1.64 -0.04
N VAL A 73 11.27 1.35 -0.78
CA VAL A 73 10.03 2.13 -0.73
C VAL A 73 9.13 1.56 0.37
N PRO A 74 8.74 2.33 1.39
CA PRO A 74 7.83 1.86 2.42
C PRO A 74 6.44 1.58 1.81
N VAL A 75 5.81 0.50 2.25
CA VAL A 75 4.44 0.14 1.86
C VAL A 75 3.52 0.35 3.05
N ASP A 76 2.46 1.11 2.83
CA ASP A 76 1.42 1.38 3.82
C ASP A 76 0.15 0.62 3.47
N VAL A 77 -0.31 -0.25 4.37
CA VAL A 77 -1.54 -1.02 4.16
C VAL A 77 -2.69 -0.27 4.81
N LEU A 78 -3.60 0.24 3.98
CA LEU A 78 -4.81 0.94 4.40
C LEU A 78 -6.00 0.01 4.27
N GLU A 79 -6.76 -0.15 5.36
CA GLU A 79 -8.04 -0.85 5.29
C GLU A 79 -9.08 0.14 4.77
N THR A 80 -9.70 -0.15 3.63
CA THR A 80 -10.89 0.56 3.19
C THR A 80 -12.04 -0.04 3.98
N GLY A 81 -12.44 0.62 5.07
CA GLY A 81 -13.70 0.28 5.72
C GLY A 81 -14.85 0.32 4.70
N ALA A 82 -15.96 -0.38 4.97
CA ALA A 82 -17.11 -0.38 4.09
C ALA A 82 -17.51 1.07 3.74
N PHE A 83 -17.37 1.43 2.46
CA PHE A 83 -17.92 2.68 1.94
C PHE A 83 -19.43 2.60 2.07
N HIS A 84 -19.98 3.01 3.22
CA HIS A 84 -21.40 3.31 3.33
C HIS A 84 -21.60 4.62 2.57
N SER A 85 -22.02 4.52 1.31
CA SER A 85 -22.76 5.63 0.71
C SER A 85 -24.09 5.68 1.45
N ILE A 86 -24.31 6.75 2.21
CA ILE A 86 -25.64 7.11 2.70
C ILE A 86 -26.50 7.67 1.55
#